data_AF-A0A3L8Q5Y5-F1
#
_entry.id   AF-A0A3L8Q5Y5-F1
#
_cell.length_a   1.000
_cell.length_b   1.000
_cell.length_c   1.000
_cell.angle_alpha   90.00
_cell.angle_beta   90.00
_cell.angle_gamma   90.00
#
_symmetry.space_group_name_H-M   'P 1'
#
loop_
_entity.id
_entity.type
_entity.pdbx_description
1 polymer ?
#
loop_
_entity_poly.entity_id
_entity_poly.type
_entity_poly.pdbx_seq_one_letter_code
_entity_poly.pdbx_strand_id
1 'polypeptide(L)'
;MGLTVALDDNLLAEGQLYWDDGVRINAYEDGVYLLTSFTAKQNYSDPNNLVFTDIRVLGLPRGVSRVTVAQNGTIIPSRHNVTCTNE
;
A
#
# COMPACT_ATOMS: atom_id res chain seq x y z
N MET A 1 8.90 5.12 -1.20
CA MET A 1 7.56 5.76 -1.30
C MET A 1 6.77 5.40 -0.05
N GLY A 2 5.89 6.28 0.41
CA GLY A 2 5.01 6.01 1.54
C GLY A 2 3.58 5.67 1.09
N LEU A 3 2.91 4.78 1.81
CA LEU A 3 1.49 4.48 1.65
C LEU A 3 0.77 4.73 2.98
N THR A 4 -0.20 5.65 2.97
CA THR A 4 -1.12 5.83 4.10
C THR A 4 -2.47 5.21 3.76
N VAL A 5 -2.91 4.29 4.60
CA VAL A 5 -4.17 3.56 4.48
C VAL A 5 -5.10 4.05 5.58
N ALA A 6 -6.13 4.82 5.23
CA ALA A 6 -7.18 5.24 6.15
C ALA A 6 -8.38 4.30 6.01
N LEU A 7 -8.60 3.45 7.01
CA LEU A 7 -9.68 2.49 7.01
C LEU A 7 -11.03 3.15 7.30
N ASP A 8 -12.08 2.70 6.63
CA ASP A 8 -13.47 3.01 6.96
C ASP A 8 -13.99 2.17 8.14
N ASP A 9 -15.25 2.36 8.50
CA ASP A 9 -15.91 1.62 9.59
C ASP A 9 -16.00 0.10 9.36
N ASN A 10 -15.87 -0.35 8.11
CA ASN A 10 -15.83 -1.76 7.73
C ASN A 10 -14.39 -2.32 7.69
N LEU A 11 -13.40 -1.51 8.08
CA LEU A 11 -11.97 -1.81 7.99
C LEU A 11 -11.50 -2.03 6.55
N LEU A 12 -12.06 -1.26 5.62
CA LEU A 12 -11.72 -1.27 4.21
C LEU A 12 -11.09 0.06 3.79
N ALA A 13 -10.20 0.00 2.79
CA ALA A 13 -9.75 1.19 2.09
C ALA A 13 -9.40 0.83 0.64
N GLU A 14 -9.66 1.76 -0.28
CA GLU A 14 -9.29 1.65 -1.68
C GLU A 14 -8.61 2.92 -2.15
N GLY A 15 -7.72 2.78 -3.13
CA GLY A 15 -7.01 3.91 -3.72
C GLY A 15 -6.33 3.53 -5.03
N GLN A 16 -5.86 4.54 -5.76
CA GLN A 16 -5.13 4.34 -7.01
C GLN A 16 -3.87 5.20 -7.02
N LEU A 17 -2.81 4.69 -7.63
CA LEU A 17 -1.60 5.45 -7.93
C LEU A 17 -1.41 5.50 -9.44
N TYR A 18 -1.40 6.72 -9.94
CA TYR A 18 -0.89 7.05 -11.27
C TYR A 18 0.55 7.56 -11.11
N TRP A 19 1.48 7.02 -11.90
CA TRP A 19 2.88 7.42 -11.88
C TRP A 19 3.47 7.37 -13.29
N ASP A 20 3.85 8.52 -13.83
CA ASP A 20 4.56 8.64 -15.11
C ASP A 20 5.98 9.21 -14.89
N ASP A 21 6.60 9.75 -15.95
CA ASP A 21 7.92 10.35 -15.86
C ASP A 21 7.91 11.83 -15.41
N GLY A 22 6.72 12.44 -15.26
CA GLY A 22 6.54 13.84 -14.87
C GLY A 22 7.04 14.89 -15.87
N VAL A 23 7.43 14.50 -17.09
CA VAL A 23 8.04 15.40 -18.08
C VAL A 23 7.28 15.41 -19.41
N ARG A 24 6.81 14.26 -19.88
CA ARG A 24 6.07 14.17 -21.16
C ARG A 24 4.68 14.81 -21.02
N ILE A 25 4.30 15.60 -22.02
CA ILE A 25 2.96 16.21 -22.08
C ILE A 25 1.86 15.16 -22.37
N ASN A 26 2.19 14.09 -23.10
CA ASN A 26 1.25 13.07 -23.58
C ASN A 26 1.47 11.69 -22.94
N ALA A 27 2.02 11.62 -21.72
CA ALA A 27 2.36 10.34 -21.10
C ALA A 27 1.16 9.39 -20.98
N TYR A 28 -0.02 9.95 -20.70
CA TYR A 28 -1.27 9.19 -20.59
C TYR A 28 -1.71 8.64 -21.96
N GLU A 29 -1.77 9.48 -22.98
CA GLU A 29 -2.17 9.11 -24.34
C GLU A 29 -1.21 8.09 -24.97
N ASP A 30 0.08 8.22 -24.68
CA ASP A 30 1.13 7.33 -25.19
C ASP A 30 1.23 6.02 -24.38
N GLY A 31 0.46 5.88 -23.28
CA GLY A 31 0.49 4.70 -22.43
C GLY A 31 1.78 4.52 -21.62
N VAL A 32 2.55 5.60 -21.42
CA VAL A 32 3.86 5.59 -20.74
C VAL A 32 3.68 6.00 -19.28
N TYR A 33 2.92 5.19 -18.56
CA TYR A 33 2.64 5.40 -17.14
C TYR A 33 2.43 4.06 -16.42
N LEU A 34 2.52 4.09 -15.11
CA LEU A 34 2.02 3.06 -14.21
C LEU A 34 0.68 3.52 -13.65
N LEU A 35 -0.34 2.67 -13.75
CA LEU A 35 -1.60 2.84 -13.03
C LEU A 35 -1.87 1.57 -12.24
N THR A 36 -1.92 1.70 -10.92
CA THR A 36 -2.17 0.59 -10.01
C THR A 36 -3.28 0.93 -9.03
N SER A 37 -4.02 -0.10 -8.61
CA SER A 37 -5.04 0.02 -7.58
C SER A 37 -4.55 -0.67 -6.31
N PHE A 38 -4.96 -0.12 -5.17
CA PHE A 38 -4.70 -0.67 -3.85
C PHE A 38 -6.02 -0.95 -3.17
N THR A 39 -6.08 -2.11 -2.53
CA THR A 39 -7.21 -2.48 -1.69
C THR A 39 -6.64 -2.98 -0.37
N ALA A 40 -7.02 -2.31 0.71
CA ALA A 40 -6.92 -2.85 2.05
C ALA A 40 -8.26 -3.51 2.38
N LYS A 41 -8.30 -4.83 2.27
CA LYS A 41 -9.16 -5.66 3.11
C LYS A 41 -8.27 -6.21 4.22
N GLN A 42 -8.74 -7.13 5.07
CA GLN A 42 -7.88 -7.80 6.07
C GLN A 42 -6.53 -8.37 5.54
N ASN A 43 -6.27 -8.34 4.22
CA ASN A 43 -4.95 -8.42 3.60
C ASN A 43 -4.77 -7.34 2.51
N TYR A 44 -3.59 -6.70 2.46
CA TYR A 44 -3.13 -5.85 1.35
C TYR A 44 -2.36 -6.70 0.32
N SER A 45 -2.53 -6.43 -0.97
CA SER A 45 -1.75 -7.06 -2.04
C SER A 45 -1.37 -6.01 -3.07
N ASP A 46 -0.07 -5.84 -3.29
CA ASP A 46 0.46 -4.99 -4.36
C ASP A 46 0.71 -5.83 -5.61
N PRO A 47 0.01 -5.56 -6.73
CA PRO A 47 0.19 -6.30 -7.98
C PRO A 47 1.41 -5.83 -8.80
N ASN A 48 2.03 -4.69 -8.48
CA ASN A 48 2.98 -4.01 -9.37
C ASN A 48 4.43 -3.99 -8.86
N ASN A 49 4.76 -4.81 -7.86
CA ASN A 49 6.11 -4.96 -7.31
C ASN A 49 6.75 -3.60 -6.92
N LEU A 50 5.93 -2.65 -6.48
CA LEU A 50 6.38 -1.35 -6.04
C LEU A 50 7.04 -1.48 -4.68
N VAL A 51 8.13 -0.75 -4.49
CA VAL A 51 8.84 -0.73 -3.20
C VAL A 51 8.29 0.42 -2.36
N PHE A 52 7.37 0.10 -1.46
CA PHE A 52 6.98 0.98 -0.37
C PHE A 52 7.93 0.78 0.81
N THR A 53 8.50 1.87 1.30
CA THR A 53 9.44 1.88 2.44
C THR A 53 8.71 2.11 3.75
N ASP A 54 7.56 2.78 3.69
CA ASP A 54 6.80 3.23 4.84
C ASP A 54 5.31 2.98 4.56
N ILE A 55 4.66 2.21 5.43
CA ILE A 55 3.22 1.95 5.35
C ILE A 55 2.60 2.36 6.70
N ARG A 56 1.65 3.29 6.67
CA ARG A 56 0.89 3.74 7.84
C ARG A 56 -0.56 3.34 7.69
N VAL A 57 -1.07 2.57 8.65
CA VAL A 57 -2.49 2.16 8.68
C VAL A 57 -3.19 2.89 9.82
N LEU A 58 -4.30 3.55 9.51
CA LEU A 58 -5.12 4.35 10.43
C LEU A 58 -6.50 3.71 10.59
N GLY A 59 -7.15 3.91 11.74
CA GLY A 59 -8.51 3.43 11.99
C GLY A 59 -8.61 1.98 12.48
N LEU A 60 -7.51 1.38 12.96
CA LEU A 60 -7.54 0.04 13.55
C LEU A 60 -8.20 0.06 14.94
N PRO A 61 -9.19 -0.81 15.22
CA PRO A 61 -9.93 -0.79 16.49
C PRO A 61 -9.15 -1.43 17.65
N ARG A 62 -8.03 -2.12 17.38
CA ARG A 62 -7.19 -2.80 18.37
C ARG A 62 -5.71 -2.72 17.95
N GLY A 63 -4.83 -2.83 18.93
CA GLY A 63 -3.39 -2.93 18.70
C GLY A 63 -3.02 -4.15 17.85
N VAL A 64 -1.98 -3.99 17.02
CA VAL A 64 -1.47 -5.05 16.14
C VAL A 64 -0.49 -5.93 16.92
N SER A 65 -0.70 -7.25 16.89
CA SER A 65 0.16 -8.22 17.58
C SER A 65 1.30 -8.74 16.72
N ARG A 66 1.13 -8.76 15.39
CA ARG A 66 2.11 -9.25 14.43
C ARG A 66 1.87 -8.64 13.06
N VAL A 67 2.96 -8.28 12.38
CA VAL A 67 2.96 -7.89 10.97
C VAL A 67 3.77 -8.92 10.19
N THR A 68 3.29 -9.27 9.00
CA THR A 68 3.98 -10.17 8.08
C THR A 68 3.94 -9.57 6.69
N VAL A 69 5.03 -9.72 5.93
CA VAL A 69 5.08 -9.33 4.53
C VAL A 69 5.00 -10.58 3.68
N ALA A 70 4.13 -10.57 2.67
CA ALA A 70 4.00 -11.66 1.72
C ALA A 70 4.05 -11.11 0.29
N GLN A 71 4.75 -11.83 -0.60
CA GLN A 71 4.80 -11.54 -2.02
C GLN A 71 4.21 -12.73 -2.77
N ASN A 72 3.25 -12.48 -3.66
CA ASN A 72 2.53 -13.53 -4.40
C ASN A 72 1.98 -14.65 -3.48
N GLY A 73 1.43 -14.27 -2.32
CA GLY A 73 0.88 -15.19 -1.32
C GLY A 73 1.91 -15.94 -0.46
N THR A 74 3.21 -15.77 -0.71
CA THR A 74 4.28 -16.42 0.07
C THR A 74 4.83 -15.44 1.10
N ILE A 75 4.82 -15.81 2.39
CA ILE A 75 5.41 -14.99 3.46
C ILE A 75 6.92 -14.93 3.25
N ILE A 76 7.47 -13.71 3.21
CA ILE A 76 8.90 -13.45 3.07
C ILE A 76 9.47 -12.89 4.38
N PRO A 77 10.71 -13.28 4.76
CA PRO A 77 11.42 -12.61 5.84
C PRO A 77 11.60 -11.14 5.49
N SER A 78 11.10 -10.26 6.35
CA SER A 78 11.22 -8.82 6.18
C SER A 78 11.77 -8.22 7.46
N ARG A 79 12.82 -7.39 7.35
CA ARG A 79 13.39 -6.62 8.47
C ARG A 79 12.62 -5.32 8.70
N HIS A 80 11.30 -5.39 8.71
CA HIS A 80 10.44 -4.23 8.93
C HIS A 80 10.37 -3.88 10.42
N ASN A 81 10.35 -2.58 10.72
CA ASN A 81 10.07 -2.08 12.05
C ASN A 81 8.58 -1.78 12.17
N VAL A 82 7.96 -2.28 13.24
CA VAL A 82 6.55 -2.03 13.53
C VAL A 82 6.44 -1.14 14.75
N THR A 83 5.79 0.00 14.59
CA THR A 83 5.41 0.88 15.69
C THR A 83 3.89 1.02 15.70
N CYS A 84 3.27 0.63 16.80
CA CYS A 84 1.83 0.82 17.02
C CYS A 84 1.63 1.82 18.14
N THR A 85 0.97 2.93 17.82
CA THR A 85 0.54 3.93 18.80
C THR A 85 -0.96 3.79 18.96
N ASN A 86 -1.40 3.63 20.21
CA ASN A 86 -2.80 3.86 20.56
C ASN A 86 -2.87 5.35 20.88
N GLU A 87 -3.46 6.15 19.98
CA GLU A 87 -3.96 7.47 20.36
C GLU A 87 -5.33 7.31 21.02
#